data_AF-A0A8C9FTI7-F1
#
_entry.id   AF-A0A8C9FTI7-F1
#
_cell.length_a   1.000
_cell.length_b   1.000
_cell.length_c   1.000
_cell.angle_alpha   90.00
_cell.angle_beta   90.00
_cell.angle_gamma   90.00
#
_symmetry.space_group_name_H-M   'P 1'
#
loop_
_entity.id
_entity.type
_entity.pdbx_description
1 polymer ?
#
loop_
_entity_poly.entity_id
_entity_poly.type
_entity_poly.pdbx_seq_one_letter_code
_entity_poly.pdbx_strand_id
1 'polypeptide(L)' 'SCVGWTTADELYSCSDDHQILKWNLLTSETTRVVKLADDTYPIDLHWLPRSVGGKKQTQAESFVLTSSDGMAIQNIYN' A
#
# COMPACT_ATOMS: atom_id res chain seq x y z
N SER A 1 -4.48 9.97 7.28
CA SER A 1 -3.26 9.68 6.50
C SER A 1 -2.35 8.69 7.22
N CYS A 2 -1.70 7.80 6.47
CA CYS A 2 -0.79 6.77 7.01
C CYS A 2 0.35 6.46 6.01
N VAL A 3 1.42 5.84 6.52
CA VAL A 3 2.56 5.36 5.72
C VAL A 3 2.92 3.93 6.10
N GLY A 4 3.33 3.14 5.12
CA GLY A 4 3.72 1.75 5.31
C GLY A 4 4.98 1.43 4.52
N TRP A 5 6.01 0.95 5.20
CA TRP A 5 7.28 0.58 4.59
C TRP A 5 7.25 -0.88 4.14
N THR A 6 7.64 -1.17 2.90
CA THR A 6 7.83 -2.55 2.42
C THR A 6 9.28 -2.99 2.60
N THR A 7 10.21 -2.08 2.36
CA THR A 7 11.67 -2.27 2.51
C THR A 7 12.29 -0.99 3.04
N ALA A 8 13.63 -0.92 3.15
CA ALA A 8 14.32 0.31 3.56
C ALA A 8 14.21 1.45 2.52
N ASP A 9 13.98 1.10 1.26
CA ASP A 9 14.06 2.02 0.13
C ASP A 9 12.70 2.24 -0.57
N GLU A 10 11.66 1.58 -0.07
CA GLU A 10 10.34 1.60 -0.68
C GLU A 10 9.25 1.71 0.41
N LEU A 11 8.38 2.70 0.22
CA LEU A 11 7.22 2.91 1.09
C LEU A 11 6.00 3.27 0.29
N TYR A 12 4.84 3.07 0.91
CA TYR A 12 3.55 3.50 0.41
C TYR A 12 2.95 4.51 1.36
N SER A 13 2.27 5.52 0.81
CA SER A 13 1.54 6.52 1.57
C SER A 13 0.10 6.59 1.10
N CYS A 14 -0.81 6.86 2.04
CA CYS A 14 -2.20 7.13 1.72
C CYS A 14 -2.66 8.37 2.50
N SER A 15 -3.36 9.29 1.82
CA SER A 15 -3.84 10.54 2.42
C SER A 15 -5.26 10.89 2.00
N ASP A 16 -5.73 12.06 2.43
CA ASP A 16 -7.06 12.61 2.15
C ASP A 16 -7.20 13.10 0.70
N ASP A 17 -6.16 12.94 -0.12
CA ASP A 17 -6.22 13.09 -1.59
C ASP A 17 -6.75 11.82 -2.29
N HIS A 18 -7.18 10.84 -1.49
CA HIS A 18 -7.74 9.55 -1.92
C HIS A 18 -6.81 8.80 -2.88
N GLN A 19 -5.50 8.92 -2.66
CA GLN A 19 -4.49 8.25 -3.46
C GLN A 19 -3.56 7.41 -2.59
N ILE A 20 -3.24 6.22 -3.10
CA ILE A 20 -2.13 5.43 -2.61
C ILE A 20 -0.96 5.64 -3.55
N LEU A 21 0.10 6.20 -3.01
CA LEU A 21 1.34 6.47 -3.72
C LEU A 21 2.41 5.50 -3.26
N LYS A 22 3.21 5.02 -4.21
CA LYS A 22 4.43 4.26 -3.99
C LYS A 22 5.61 5.19 -4.20
N TRP A 23 6.58 5.12 -3.29
CA TRP A 23 7.78 5.92 -3.31
C TRP A 23 8.99 5.00 -3.38
N ASN A 24 9.88 5.29 -4.33
CA ASN A 24 11.19 4.66 -4.40
C ASN A 24 12.23 5.68 -3.97
N LEU A 25 12.83 5.48 -2.80
CA LEU A 25 13.75 6.45 -2.19
C LEU A 25 15.13 6.46 -2.84
N LEU A 26 15.53 5.37 -3.51
CA LEU A 26 16.79 5.31 -4.25
C LEU A 26 16.73 6.17 -5.52
N THR A 27 15.59 6.17 -6.20
CA THR A 27 15.39 6.87 -7.49
C THR A 27 14.65 8.19 -7.34
N SER A 28 14.06 8.46 -6.17
CA SER A 28 13.12 9.57 -5.94
C SER A 28 11.88 9.52 -6.84
N GLU A 29 11.51 8.34 -7.35
CA GLU A 29 10.30 8.16 -8.14
C GLU A 29 9.06 8.04 -7.23
N THR A 30 7.97 8.69 -7.62
CA THR A 30 6.66 8.58 -6.98
C THR A 30 5.63 8.16 -8.01
N THR A 31 4.92 7.06 -7.72
CA THR A 31 3.96 6.48 -8.65
C THR A 31 2.62 6.25 -7.96
N ARG A 32 1.52 6.68 -8.58
CA ARG A 32 0.17 6.40 -8.09
C ARG A 32 -0.20 4.95 -8.37
N VAL A 33 -0.50 4.21 -7.31
CA VAL A 33 -0.82 2.78 -7.38
C VAL A 33 -2.33 2.57 -7.40
N VAL A 34 -3.05 3.30 -6.55
CA VAL A 34 -4.50 3.17 -6.40
C VAL A 34 -5.13 4.56 -6.22
N LYS A 35 -6.30 4.76 -6.82
CA LYS A 35 -7.23 5.82 -6.43
C LYS A 35 -8.33 5.20 -5.58
N LEU A 36 -8.48 5.67 -4.34
CA LEU A 36 -9.54 5.26 -3.43
C LEU A 36 -10.87 5.93 -3.79
N ALA A 37 -11.95 5.44 -3.19
CA ALA A 37 -13.22 6.15 -3.23
C ALA A 37 -13.10 7.49 -2.50
N ASP A 38 -13.86 8.49 -2.96
CA ASP A 38 -13.79 9.87 -2.47
C ASP A 38 -14.33 10.01 -1.01
N ASP A 39 -14.88 8.95 -0.43
CA ASP A 39 -15.36 8.86 0.95
C ASP A 39 -14.48 8.00 1.85
N THR A 40 -13.40 7.42 1.32
CA THR A 40 -12.45 6.62 2.10
C THR A 40 -11.40 7.50 2.77
N TYR A 41 -11.34 7.48 4.10
CA TYR A 41 -10.37 8.26 4.88
C TYR A 41 -9.40 7.34 5.64
N PRO A 42 -8.15 7.20 5.17
CA PRO A 42 -7.19 6.21 5.68
C PRO A 42 -6.68 6.56 7.07
N ILE A 43 -6.71 5.58 7.98
CA ILE A 43 -6.18 5.66 9.35
C ILE A 43 -4.86 4.90 9.46
N ASP A 44 -4.78 3.68 8.91
CA ASP A 44 -3.61 2.82 9.06
C ASP A 44 -3.45 1.83 7.89
N LEU A 45 -2.20 1.39 7.66
CA LEU A 45 -1.83 0.40 6.63
C LEU A 45 -1.02 -0.73 7.26
N HIS A 46 -1.49 -1.97 7.10
CA HIS A 46 -0.79 -3.16 7.57
C HIS A 46 -0.42 -4.12 6.45
N TRP A 47 0.87 -4.36 6.25
CA TRP A 47 1.36 -5.34 5.27
C TRP A 47 1.02 -6.76 5.69
N LEU A 48 0.46 -7.54 4.78
CA LEU A 48 0.25 -8.96 5.03
C LEU A 48 1.59 -9.70 4.95
N PRO A 49 1.81 -10.73 5.80
CA PRO A 49 3.01 -11.54 5.73
C PRO A 49 3.20 -12.14 4.34
N ARG A 50 4.42 -12.01 3.79
CA ARG A 50 4.80 -12.67 2.55
C ARG A 50 4.85 -14.18 2.81
N SER A 51 4.10 -14.98 2.04
CA SER A 51 4.19 -16.44 2.15
C SER A 51 5.59 -16.89 1.71
N VAL A 52 6.35 -17.47 2.65
CA VAL A 52 7.73 -17.96 2.45
C VAL A 52 7.79 -19.35 1.80
N GLY A 53 6.66 -19.90 1.35
CA GLY A 53 6.56 -21.27 0.83
C GLY A 53 6.51 -21.37 -0.69
N GLY A 54 7.63 -21.76 -1.31
CA GLY A 54 7.68 -22.57 -2.54
C GLY A 54 7.21 -21.93 -3.86
N LYS A 55 8.20 -21.67 -4.73
CA LYS A 55 8.14 -21.20 -6.13
C LYS A 55 8.12 -19.68 -6.29
N LYS A 56 9.10 -19.20 -7.07
CA LYS A 56 9.27 -17.82 -7.55
C LYS A 56 8.09 -17.43 -8.46
N GLN A 57 6.91 -17.26 -7.90
CA GLN A 57 5.83 -16.55 -8.57
C GLN A 57 5.95 -15.10 -8.13
N THR A 58 5.89 -14.18 -9.08
CA THR A 58 5.86 -12.73 -8.83
C THR A 58 4.76 -12.45 -7.81
N GLN A 59 5.14 -12.26 -6.55
CA GLN A 59 4.21 -12.24 -5.43
C GLN A 59 3.61 -10.84 -5.39
N ALA A 60 2.28 -10.76 -5.55
CA ALA A 60 1.54 -9.52 -5.34
C ALA A 60 1.75 -9.07 -3.88
N GLU A 61 2.02 -7.77 -3.69
CA GLU A 61 2.11 -7.20 -2.36
C GLU A 61 0.69 -6.86 -1.89
N SER A 62 0.26 -7.45 -0.78
CA SER A 62 -1.06 -7.21 -0.21
C SER A 62 -0.94 -6.50 1.13
N PHE A 63 -1.85 -5.56 1.37
CA PHE A 63 -1.98 -4.89 2.65
C PHE A 63 -3.45 -4.68 2.99
N VAL A 64 -3.70 -4.42 4.27
CA VAL A 64 -4.99 -3.98 4.77
C VAL A 64 -4.92 -2.49 5.01
N LEU A 65 -5.94 -1.76 4.53
CA LEU A 65 -6.14 -0.35 4.82
C LEU A 65 -7.32 -0.22 5.78
N THR A 66 -7.07 0.34 6.94
CA THR A 66 -8.13 0.70 7.88
C THR A 66 -8.52 2.14 7.64
N SER A 67 -9.82 2.42 7.54
CA SER A 67 -10.37 3.76 7.34
C SER A 67 -11.45 4.08 8.39
N SER A 68 -11.84 5.35 8.50
CA SER A 68 -12.83 5.78 9.52
C SER A 68 -14.24 5.26 9.27
N ASP A 69 -14.54 4.90 8.02
CA ASP A 69 -15.81 4.42 7.50
C ASP A 69 -15.89 2.88 7.45
N GLY A 70 -14.78 2.17 7.69
CA GLY A 70 -14.72 0.71 7.68
C GLY A 70 -13.31 0.15 7.48
N MET A 71 -13.19 -1.17 7.25
CA MET A 71 -11.92 -1.81 6.91
C MET A 71 -11.97 -2.31 5.47
N ALA A 72 -10.95 -1.98 4.67
CA ALA A 72 -10.83 -2.41 3.28
C ALA A 72 -9.56 -3.26 3.08
N ILE A 73 -9.66 -4.34 2.30
CA ILE A 73 -8.51 -5.15 1.88
C ILE A 73 -8.12 -4.72 0.47
N GLN A 74 -6.87 -4.29 0.28
CA GLN A 74 -6.37 -3.87 -1.02
C GLN A 74 -5.20 -4.75 -1.47
N ASN A 75 -5.33 -5.35 -2.65
CA ASN A 75 -4.24 -6.07 -3.31
C ASN A 75 -3.54 -5.13 -4.30
N ILE A 76 -2.20 -5.08 -4.26
CA ILE A 76 -1.39 -4.46 -5.31
C ILE A 76 -0.81 -5.57 -6.18
N TYR A 77 -1.18 -5.55 -7.46
CA TYR A 77 -0.54 -6.37 -8.46
C TYR A 77 0.56 -5.54 -9.13
N ASN A 78 1.81 -5.99 -9.04
CA ASN A 78 2.94 -5.42 -9.77
C ASN A 78 2.91 -5.85 -11.24
#